data_AF-A8P3E6-F1
#
_entry.id   AF-A8P3E6-F1
#
_cell.length_a   1.000
_cell.length_b   1.000
_cell.length_c   1.000
_cell.angle_alpha   90.00
_cell.angle_beta   90.00
_cell.angle_gamma   90.00
#
_symmetry.space_group_name_H-M   'P 1'
#
loop_
_entity.id
_entity.type
_entity.pdbx_description
1 polymer ?
#
loop_
_entity_poly.entity_id
_entity_poly.type
_entity_poly.pdbx_seq_one_letter_code
_entity_poly.pdbx_strand_id
1 'polypeptide(L)'
;MESSRPPLPPGCRLVQRLACYILRLVREQLSPGHPPTEWPADIPLRLQIECHRIVAVVVRAFRDAEQLEWSVSDFKALQGTLTETQLLARFPPAFPRKRDGTAILKDEPFIIVDKAGRILMWYLPNIISATRREIILDAIKWLSYGPSVSPLSASSPQDRRKHNGTFTESTSDVRSGVATFASCWPTLPGDPEHSKSVYAPSSTFLDPNQGGLDFLERISESLAVLGAILAAINPAQFEAGLDVLASLDAGIIKSGNRELLQRVLKDWSTPFTAFSVVNNRDTEPHRDLKSPSWAYDLLYTDGFYIDGRLEVTSLGVRCRYNPGTVVALIASVFVHGIAPVQGSRVGISQFFRQVMVEQTPFSRLPRPLTFHDYAHFFKGTHFFA
;
A
#
# COMPACT_ATOMS: atom_id res chain seq x y z
N MET A 1 -15.46 21.83 1.12
CA MET A 1 -14.89 22.27 -0.18
C MET A 1 -15.72 21.61 -1.25
N GLU A 2 -16.46 22.38 -2.05
CA GLU A 2 -17.10 21.83 -3.26
C GLU A 2 -16.02 21.14 -4.08
N SER A 3 -16.09 19.80 -4.22
CA SER A 3 -15.02 19.07 -4.86
C SER A 3 -15.08 19.32 -6.36
N SER A 4 -14.09 20.03 -6.90
CA SER A 4 -13.81 20.15 -8.34
C SER A 4 -13.37 18.81 -8.98
N ARG A 5 -13.46 17.69 -8.25
CA ARG A 5 -13.08 16.36 -8.73
C ARG A 5 -14.13 15.86 -9.73
N PRO A 6 -13.72 15.33 -10.89
CA PRO A 6 -14.63 14.61 -11.78
C PRO A 6 -15.28 13.39 -11.09
N PRO A 7 -16.34 12.80 -11.68
CA PRO A 7 -16.89 11.54 -11.20
C PRO A 7 -15.82 10.44 -11.09
N LEU A 8 -15.95 9.59 -10.08
CA LEU A 8 -15.06 8.44 -9.92
C LEU A 8 -15.41 7.33 -10.91
N PRO A 9 -14.40 6.59 -11.42
CA PRO A 9 -14.66 5.44 -12.25
C PRO A 9 -15.40 4.33 -11.47
N PRO A 10 -16.07 3.39 -12.18
CA PRO A 10 -16.86 2.34 -11.56
C PRO A 10 -16.14 1.53 -10.46
N GLY A 11 -14.87 1.17 -10.68
CA GLY A 11 -14.09 0.35 -9.74
C GLY A 11 -13.84 1.05 -8.40
N CYS A 12 -13.89 2.38 -8.37
CA CYS A 12 -13.63 3.16 -7.16
C CYS A 12 -14.84 3.31 -6.23
N ARG A 13 -16.05 2.94 -6.67
CA ARG A 13 -17.28 3.16 -5.89
C ARG A 13 -17.25 2.43 -4.55
N LEU A 14 -16.84 1.15 -4.56
CA LEU A 14 -16.80 0.36 -3.33
C LEU A 14 -15.77 0.92 -2.34
N VAL A 15 -14.55 1.22 -2.79
CA VAL A 15 -13.50 1.72 -1.90
C VAL A 15 -13.86 3.09 -1.31
N GLN A 16 -14.51 3.97 -2.08
CA GLN A 16 -15.01 5.24 -1.56
C GLN A 16 -16.06 5.02 -0.46
N ARG A 17 -17.00 4.09 -0.65
CA ARG A 17 -18.03 3.75 0.34
C ARG A 17 -17.43 3.18 1.62
N LEU A 18 -16.49 2.24 1.49
CA LEU A 18 -15.77 1.68 2.64
C LEU A 18 -14.95 2.74 3.37
N ALA A 19 -14.28 3.64 2.64
CA ALA A 19 -13.54 4.75 3.24
C ALA A 19 -14.44 5.67 4.04
N CYS A 20 -15.59 6.09 3.50
CA CYS A 20 -16.55 6.94 4.22
C CYS A 20 -17.02 6.27 5.51
N TYR A 21 -17.32 4.98 5.46
CA TYR A 21 -17.75 4.22 6.64
C TYR A 21 -16.63 4.09 7.68
N ILE A 22 -15.42 3.71 7.26
CA ILE A 22 -14.26 3.59 8.14
C ILE A 22 -13.92 4.92 8.81
N LEU A 23 -13.94 6.04 8.08
CA LEU A 23 -13.61 7.33 8.67
C LEU A 23 -14.62 7.73 9.76
N ARG A 24 -15.91 7.38 9.60
CA ARG A 24 -16.93 7.59 10.64
C ARG A 24 -16.68 6.70 11.86
N LEU A 25 -16.32 5.45 11.65
CA LEU A 25 -15.94 4.53 12.73
C LEU A 25 -14.68 4.99 13.48
N VAL A 26 -13.64 5.47 12.78
CA VAL A 26 -12.44 6.05 13.41
C VAL A 26 -12.82 7.27 14.24
N ARG A 27 -13.70 8.13 13.71
CA ARG A 27 -14.22 9.30 14.45
C ARG A 27 -14.90 8.92 15.74
N GLU A 28 -15.81 7.95 15.69
CA GLU A 28 -16.51 7.42 16.86
C GLU A 28 -15.53 6.94 17.94
N GLN A 29 -14.48 6.20 17.54
CA GLN A 29 -13.52 5.62 18.47
C GLN A 29 -12.51 6.62 19.06
N LEU A 30 -12.26 7.74 18.37
CA LEU A 30 -11.29 8.77 18.80
C LEU A 30 -11.94 10.03 19.39
N SER A 31 -13.26 10.19 19.25
CA SER A 31 -13.99 11.38 19.71
C SER A 31 -14.98 11.00 20.82
N PRO A 32 -14.65 11.24 22.11
CA PRO A 32 -15.56 10.98 23.22
C PRO A 32 -16.92 11.67 23.03
N GLY A 33 -18.01 10.92 23.23
CA GLY A 33 -19.37 11.44 23.12
C GLY A 33 -19.94 11.52 21.69
N HIS A 34 -19.19 11.09 20.67
CA HIS A 34 -19.75 10.95 19.32
C HIS A 34 -20.80 9.82 19.29
N PRO A 35 -21.95 10.00 18.61
CA PRO A 35 -22.94 8.94 18.49
C PRO A 35 -22.36 7.72 17.77
N PRO A 36 -22.89 6.51 18.03
CA PRO A 36 -22.53 5.31 17.28
C PRO A 36 -22.74 5.52 15.78
N THR A 37 -21.79 5.04 14.98
CA THR A 37 -21.88 5.06 13.53
C THR A 37 -22.99 4.10 13.09
N GLU A 38 -23.95 4.60 12.31
CA GLU A 38 -24.99 3.77 11.73
C GLU A 38 -24.41 2.76 10.74
N TRP A 39 -25.00 1.57 10.71
CA TRP A 39 -24.62 0.49 9.80
C TRP A 39 -25.23 0.77 8.41
N PRO A 40 -24.43 1.12 7.38
CA PRO A 40 -24.94 1.48 6.07
C PRO A 40 -25.63 0.29 5.38
N ALA A 41 -26.86 0.49 4.91
CA ALA A 41 -27.62 -0.56 4.22
C ALA A 41 -27.05 -0.95 2.85
N ASP A 42 -26.28 -0.06 2.20
CA ASP A 42 -25.69 -0.24 0.89
C ASP A 42 -24.34 -0.98 0.90
N ILE A 43 -23.76 -1.22 2.08
CA ILE A 43 -22.53 -2.01 2.25
C ILE A 43 -22.91 -3.39 2.80
N PRO A 44 -22.51 -4.51 2.18
CA PRO A 44 -22.77 -5.83 2.75
C PRO A 44 -22.21 -6.01 4.16
N LEU A 45 -22.97 -6.68 5.05
CA LEU A 45 -22.61 -6.86 6.46
C LEU A 45 -21.20 -7.42 6.67
N ARG A 46 -20.75 -8.36 5.83
CA ARG A 46 -19.38 -8.93 5.89
C ARG A 46 -18.30 -7.84 5.79
N LEU A 47 -18.50 -6.85 4.92
CA LEU A 47 -17.55 -5.75 4.70
C LEU A 47 -17.65 -4.72 5.82
N GLN A 48 -18.84 -4.52 6.38
CA GLN A 48 -19.01 -3.67 7.57
C GLN A 48 -18.22 -4.25 8.76
N ILE A 49 -18.31 -5.56 8.99
CA ILE A 49 -17.54 -6.27 10.03
C ILE A 49 -16.02 -6.13 9.79
N GLU A 50 -15.57 -6.28 8.54
CA GLU A 50 -14.16 -6.03 8.18
C GLU A 50 -13.73 -4.59 8.50
N CYS A 51 -14.58 -3.59 8.24
CA CYS A 51 -14.31 -2.19 8.60
C CYS A 51 -14.16 -1.99 10.12
N HIS A 52 -15.03 -2.58 10.94
CA HIS A 52 -14.89 -2.54 12.39
C HIS A 52 -13.57 -3.17 12.87
N ARG A 53 -13.18 -4.31 12.30
CA ARG A 53 -11.90 -4.96 12.61
C ARG A 53 -10.72 -4.05 12.25
N ILE A 54 -10.74 -3.46 11.05
CA ILE A 54 -9.71 -2.53 10.58
C ILE A 54 -9.57 -1.37 11.57
N VAL A 55 -10.67 -0.73 11.93
CA VAL A 55 -10.65 0.42 12.85
C VAL A 55 -10.15 0.03 14.23
N ALA A 56 -10.55 -1.13 14.75
CA ALA A 56 -10.07 -1.60 16.04
C ALA A 56 -8.53 -1.75 16.07
N VAL A 57 -7.94 -2.33 15.01
CA VAL A 57 -6.48 -2.48 14.90
C VAL A 57 -5.78 -1.14 14.69
N VAL A 58 -6.32 -0.27 13.83
CA VAL A 58 -5.78 1.08 13.57
C VAL A 58 -5.79 1.93 14.82
N VAL A 59 -6.90 1.96 15.58
CA VAL A 59 -7.00 2.72 16.83
C VAL A 59 -6.07 2.15 17.89
N ARG A 60 -5.91 0.82 17.97
CA ARG A 60 -4.92 0.20 18.87
C ARG A 60 -3.50 0.63 18.51
N ALA A 61 -3.14 0.57 17.22
CA ALA A 61 -1.83 1.01 16.74
C ALA A 61 -1.59 2.50 17.04
N PHE A 62 -2.59 3.35 16.83
CA PHE A 62 -2.49 4.77 17.12
C PHE A 62 -2.26 5.07 18.61
N ARG A 63 -2.83 4.25 19.51
CA ARG A 63 -2.63 4.38 20.96
C ARG A 63 -1.27 3.87 21.43
N ASP A 64 -0.64 2.97 20.68
CA ASP A 64 0.72 2.47 20.93
C ASP A 64 1.72 3.20 20.03
N ALA A 65 1.98 4.47 20.34
CA ALA A 65 2.85 5.32 19.55
C ALA A 65 4.28 5.36 20.10
N GLU A 66 5.24 5.13 19.23
CA GLU A 66 6.66 5.09 19.55
C GLU A 66 7.34 6.31 18.94
N GLN A 67 7.89 7.15 19.81
CA GLN A 67 8.39 8.47 19.47
C GLN A 67 9.90 8.44 19.20
N LEU A 68 10.33 9.03 18.08
CA LEU A 68 11.74 9.25 17.77
C LEU A 68 12.21 10.61 18.30
N GLU A 69 13.49 10.68 18.66
CA GLU A 69 14.15 11.90 19.13
C GLU A 69 14.63 12.83 18.00
N TRP A 70 14.36 12.47 16.75
CA TRP A 70 14.77 13.20 15.56
C TRP A 70 13.63 13.33 14.53
N SER A 71 13.73 14.32 13.63
CA SER A 71 12.71 14.56 12.61
C SER A 71 13.08 13.90 11.28
N VAL A 72 12.09 13.40 10.54
CA VAL A 72 12.31 12.83 9.21
C VAL A 72 12.82 13.87 8.22
N SER A 73 12.54 15.16 8.47
CA SER A 73 13.06 16.25 7.64
C SER A 73 14.58 16.36 7.74
N ASP A 74 15.13 16.30 8.96
CA ASP A 74 16.58 16.34 9.18
C ASP A 74 17.25 15.08 8.62
N PHE A 75 16.62 13.92 8.81
CA PHE A 75 17.09 12.66 8.24
C PHE A 75 17.21 12.75 6.72
N LYS A 76 16.12 13.16 6.04
CA LYS A 76 16.07 13.31 4.57
C LYS A 76 17.08 14.33 4.04
N ALA A 77 17.31 15.43 4.75
CA ALA A 77 18.26 16.46 4.34
C ALA A 77 19.71 15.95 4.25
N LEU A 78 20.04 14.86 4.96
CA LEU A 78 21.36 14.25 4.96
C LEU A 78 21.43 12.94 4.14
N GLN A 79 20.30 12.47 3.60
CA GLN A 79 20.29 11.32 2.70
C GLN A 79 21.03 11.65 1.40
N GLY A 80 21.93 10.75 1.00
CA GLY A 80 22.81 10.95 -0.16
C GLY A 80 24.09 11.72 0.15
N THR A 81 24.16 12.42 1.29
CA THR A 81 25.39 13.03 1.80
C THR A 81 26.14 12.09 2.75
N LEU A 82 25.39 11.40 3.62
CA LEU A 82 25.93 10.46 4.60
C LEU A 82 25.75 9.01 4.17
N THR A 83 26.63 8.13 4.63
CA THR A 83 26.45 6.68 4.52
C THR A 83 25.34 6.19 5.47
N GLU A 84 24.77 5.00 5.22
CA GLU A 84 23.75 4.42 6.12
C GLU A 84 24.23 4.30 7.57
N THR A 85 25.49 3.90 7.78
CA THR A 85 26.08 3.81 9.11
C THR A 85 26.16 5.17 9.80
N GLN A 86 26.54 6.21 9.05
CA GLN A 86 26.58 7.58 9.58
C GLN A 86 25.17 8.12 9.88
N LEU A 87 24.19 7.81 9.03
CA LEU A 87 22.79 8.16 9.27
C LEU A 87 22.28 7.47 10.54
N LEU A 88 22.50 6.16 10.71
CA LEU A 88 22.10 5.43 11.91
C LEU A 88 22.77 5.95 13.19
N ALA A 89 24.04 6.36 13.12
CA ALA A 89 24.74 6.94 14.25
C ALA A 89 24.17 8.31 14.65
N ARG A 90 23.76 9.12 13.66
CA ARG A 90 23.20 10.46 13.90
C ARG A 90 21.71 10.44 14.26
N PHE A 91 20.99 9.47 13.72
CA PHE A 91 19.54 9.29 13.86
C PHE A 91 19.26 7.90 14.44
N PRO A 92 19.57 7.68 15.73
CA PRO A 92 19.41 6.38 16.34
C PRO A 92 17.93 5.97 16.41
N PRO A 93 17.63 4.67 16.34
CA PRO A 93 16.26 4.18 16.40
C PRO A 93 15.60 4.39 17.78
N ALA A 94 14.26 4.41 17.82
CA ALA A 94 13.49 4.56 19.06
C ALA A 94 13.62 3.33 19.98
N PHE A 95 13.80 2.14 19.40
CA PHE A 95 13.67 0.89 20.15
C PHE A 95 14.97 0.46 20.83
N PRO A 96 14.87 -0.06 22.08
CA PRO A 96 15.98 -0.77 22.69
C PRO A 96 16.40 -1.95 21.82
N ARG A 97 17.70 -2.16 21.70
CA ARG A 97 18.26 -3.36 21.08
C ARG A 97 18.50 -4.42 22.16
N LYS A 98 18.44 -5.68 21.77
CA LYS A 98 18.94 -6.79 22.59
C LYS A 98 20.44 -6.62 22.82
N ARG A 99 20.99 -7.39 23.78
CA ARG A 99 22.44 -7.38 24.08
C ARG A 99 23.32 -7.69 22.87
N ASP A 100 22.81 -8.47 21.92
CA ASP A 100 23.47 -8.81 20.66
C ASP A 100 23.33 -7.74 19.57
N GLY A 101 22.69 -6.60 19.86
CA GLY A 101 22.48 -5.51 18.92
C GLY A 101 21.26 -5.69 18.00
N THR A 102 20.52 -6.79 18.07
CA THR A 102 19.32 -7.00 17.26
C THR A 102 18.11 -6.25 17.82
N ALA A 103 17.23 -5.77 16.94
CA ALA A 103 15.98 -5.14 17.38
C ALA A 103 15.04 -6.17 18.04
N ILE A 104 14.29 -5.72 19.05
CA ILE A 104 13.26 -6.53 19.72
C ILE A 104 12.14 -6.82 18.70
N LEU A 105 11.69 -8.08 18.67
CA LEU A 105 10.61 -8.50 17.79
C LEU A 105 9.27 -7.99 18.36
N LYS A 106 8.59 -7.09 17.64
CA LYS A 106 7.23 -6.63 17.96
C LYS A 106 6.19 -7.46 17.22
N ASP A 107 5.07 -7.75 17.87
CA ASP A 107 3.94 -8.49 17.31
C ASP A 107 2.56 -7.85 17.58
N GLU A 108 2.53 -6.73 18.31
CA GLU A 108 1.34 -5.94 18.57
C GLU A 108 1.25 -4.71 17.67
N PRO A 109 0.05 -4.19 17.32
CA PRO A 109 -0.10 -3.02 16.47
C PRO A 109 0.51 -1.76 17.11
N PHE A 110 1.28 -0.99 16.34
CA PHE A 110 1.88 0.28 16.81
C PHE A 110 2.13 1.24 15.64
N ILE A 111 2.44 2.49 15.99
CA ILE A 111 2.94 3.50 15.05
C ILE A 111 4.31 4.03 15.46
N ILE A 112 5.05 4.54 14.49
CA ILE A 112 6.29 5.29 14.73
C ILE A 112 6.07 6.74 14.37
N VAL A 113 6.49 7.63 15.25
CA VAL A 113 6.28 9.07 15.13
C VAL A 113 7.63 9.80 15.20
N ASP A 114 7.90 10.72 14.27
CA ASP A 114 9.11 11.55 14.31
C ASP A 114 9.01 12.66 15.36
N LYS A 115 10.12 13.33 15.70
CA LYS A 115 10.16 14.44 16.66
C LYS A 115 9.15 15.57 16.40
N ALA A 116 8.77 15.77 15.13
CA ALA A 116 7.79 16.78 14.74
C ALA A 116 6.34 16.25 14.77
N GLY A 117 6.14 15.05 15.32
CA GLY A 117 4.84 14.40 15.41
C GLY A 117 4.42 13.67 14.14
N ARG A 118 5.22 13.57 13.07
CA ARG A 118 4.80 12.92 11.82
C ARG A 118 4.77 11.41 11.97
N ILE A 119 3.67 10.79 11.58
CA ILE A 119 3.56 9.33 11.60
C ILE A 119 4.35 8.77 10.40
N LEU A 120 5.36 7.94 10.66
CA LEU A 120 6.30 7.43 9.64
C LEU A 120 5.96 6.03 9.18
N MET A 121 5.37 5.23 10.08
CA MET A 121 5.08 3.83 9.86
C MET A 121 3.84 3.42 10.67
N TRP A 122 3.02 2.58 10.06
CA TRP A 122 1.95 1.83 10.73
C TRP A 122 2.26 0.35 10.63
N TYR A 123 2.25 -0.36 11.76
CA TYR A 123 2.30 -1.81 11.81
C TYR A 123 0.95 -2.35 12.30
N LEU A 124 0.28 -3.11 11.43
CA LEU A 124 -1.11 -3.54 11.61
C LEU A 124 -1.21 -5.07 11.49
N PRO A 125 -0.76 -5.83 12.49
CA PRO A 125 -0.79 -7.29 12.47
C PRO A 125 -2.23 -7.81 12.52
N ASN A 126 -2.47 -8.91 11.79
CA ASN A 126 -3.77 -9.59 11.73
C ASN A 126 -4.95 -8.68 11.41
N ILE A 127 -4.73 -7.55 10.71
CA ILE A 127 -5.80 -6.60 10.39
C ILE A 127 -6.79 -7.20 9.38
N ILE A 128 -6.31 -8.05 8.47
CA ILE A 128 -7.14 -8.73 7.47
C ILE A 128 -7.76 -10.01 8.07
N SER A 129 -9.05 -10.20 7.85
CA SER A 129 -9.80 -11.36 8.38
C SER A 129 -9.37 -12.67 7.70
N ALA A 130 -9.57 -13.80 8.37
CA ALA A 130 -9.24 -15.12 7.80
C ALA A 130 -9.94 -15.35 6.45
N THR A 131 -11.24 -15.05 6.36
CA THR A 131 -12.03 -15.17 5.14
C THR A 131 -11.50 -14.26 4.01
N ARG A 132 -11.11 -13.02 4.32
CA ARG A 132 -10.55 -12.11 3.31
C ARG A 132 -9.20 -12.59 2.79
N ARG A 133 -8.35 -13.14 3.68
CA ARG A 133 -7.08 -13.76 3.29
C ARG A 133 -7.29 -14.91 2.32
N GLU A 134 -8.26 -15.80 2.60
CA GLU A 134 -8.63 -16.90 1.69
C GLU A 134 -9.02 -16.38 0.30
N ILE A 135 -9.88 -15.36 0.22
CA ILE A 135 -10.29 -14.73 -1.05
C ILE A 135 -9.08 -14.14 -1.79
N ILE A 136 -8.17 -13.44 -1.09
CA ILE A 136 -6.96 -12.88 -1.68
C ILE A 136 -6.06 -13.99 -2.22
N LEU A 137 -5.84 -15.02 -1.41
CA LEU A 137 -4.98 -16.14 -1.76
C LEU A 137 -5.56 -16.90 -2.96
N ASP A 138 -6.86 -17.16 -3.02
CA ASP A 138 -7.52 -17.82 -4.14
C ASP A 138 -7.39 -17.02 -5.45
N ALA A 139 -7.52 -15.69 -5.39
CA ALA A 139 -7.26 -14.84 -6.55
C ALA A 139 -5.79 -14.91 -7.02
N ILE A 140 -4.83 -14.97 -6.09
CA ILE A 140 -3.39 -15.10 -6.41
C ILE A 140 -3.05 -16.51 -6.94
N LYS A 141 -3.70 -17.57 -6.41
CA LYS A 141 -3.62 -18.93 -6.97
C LYS A 141 -4.16 -18.94 -8.40
N TRP A 142 -5.29 -18.27 -8.64
CA TRP A 142 -5.82 -18.11 -9.98
C TRP A 142 -4.83 -17.37 -10.89
N LEU A 143 -4.20 -16.28 -10.45
CA LEU A 143 -3.17 -15.58 -11.25
C LEU A 143 -1.99 -16.49 -11.65
N SER A 144 -1.70 -17.50 -10.83
CA SER A 144 -0.62 -18.46 -11.06
C SER A 144 -0.96 -19.50 -12.13
N TYR A 145 -2.20 -20.01 -12.16
CA TYR A 145 -2.54 -21.20 -12.96
C TYR A 145 -3.82 -21.07 -13.81
N GLY A 146 -4.60 -20.03 -13.61
CA GLY A 146 -5.83 -19.75 -14.37
C GLY A 146 -5.56 -19.22 -15.79
N PRO A 147 -4.72 -18.18 -15.97
CA PRO A 147 -4.34 -17.70 -17.29
C PRO A 147 -3.51 -18.71 -18.09
N SER A 148 -3.61 -18.64 -19.42
CA SER A 148 -2.77 -19.43 -20.34
C SER A 148 -1.28 -19.15 -20.13
N VAL A 149 -0.92 -17.89 -19.84
CA VAL A 149 0.45 -17.46 -19.55
C VAL A 149 0.43 -16.65 -18.26
N SER A 150 0.85 -17.23 -17.14
CA SER A 150 0.87 -16.47 -15.88
C SER A 150 1.81 -15.26 -15.97
N PRO A 151 1.35 -14.05 -15.61
CA PRO A 151 2.22 -12.87 -15.53
C PRO A 151 3.13 -12.87 -14.30
N LEU A 152 2.92 -13.81 -13.36
CA LEU A 152 3.75 -13.99 -12.17
C LEU A 152 5.03 -14.72 -12.58
N SER A 153 6.08 -13.95 -12.88
CA SER A 153 7.36 -14.50 -13.37
C SER A 153 8.53 -14.18 -12.45
N ALA A 154 9.44 -15.15 -12.31
CA ALA A 154 10.65 -15.07 -11.48
C ALA A 154 11.92 -14.74 -12.30
N SER A 155 11.84 -14.65 -13.63
CA SER A 155 13.00 -14.47 -14.52
C SER A 155 12.89 -13.23 -15.41
N SER A 156 13.81 -12.30 -15.22
CA SER A 156 14.26 -11.35 -16.26
C SER A 156 15.69 -10.91 -15.93
N PRO A 157 16.69 -11.20 -16.80
CA PRO A 157 18.09 -10.82 -16.57
C PRO A 157 18.32 -9.31 -16.38
N GLN A 158 17.37 -8.48 -16.82
CA GLN A 158 17.47 -7.02 -16.86
C GLN A 158 16.67 -6.33 -15.75
N ASP A 159 15.82 -7.07 -15.01
CA ASP A 159 15.03 -6.54 -13.90
C ASP A 159 15.58 -7.07 -12.56
N ARG A 160 16.16 -6.18 -11.75
CA ARG A 160 16.61 -6.52 -10.38
C ARG A 160 15.51 -7.13 -9.52
N ARG A 161 14.23 -6.92 -9.85
CA ARG A 161 13.07 -7.53 -9.18
C ARG A 161 12.81 -8.99 -9.60
N LYS A 162 13.50 -9.49 -10.62
CA LYS A 162 13.36 -10.82 -11.21
C LYS A 162 14.72 -11.51 -11.43
N HIS A 163 15.71 -11.20 -10.59
CA HIS A 163 17.05 -11.79 -10.69
C HIS A 163 17.03 -13.26 -10.20
N ASN A 164 17.67 -14.14 -10.98
CA ASN A 164 17.84 -15.55 -10.61
C ASN A 164 18.51 -15.67 -9.22
N GLY A 165 17.94 -16.47 -8.33
CA GLY A 165 18.45 -16.70 -6.96
C GLY A 165 17.79 -15.87 -5.86
N THR A 166 16.95 -14.87 -6.19
CA THR A 166 16.18 -14.09 -5.19
C THR A 166 14.81 -14.69 -4.89
N PHE A 167 14.47 -15.84 -5.47
CA PHE A 167 13.22 -16.54 -5.25
C PHE A 167 13.47 -17.93 -4.69
N THR A 168 12.77 -18.28 -3.63
CA THR A 168 12.68 -19.67 -3.18
C THR A 168 11.65 -20.41 -4.03
N GLU A 169 11.89 -21.70 -4.28
CA GLU A 169 10.88 -22.54 -4.91
C GLU A 169 9.62 -22.56 -4.06
N SER A 170 8.47 -22.44 -4.73
CA SER A 170 7.19 -22.47 -4.04
C SER A 170 6.86 -23.88 -3.61
N THR A 171 6.60 -24.04 -2.32
CA THR A 171 6.01 -25.26 -1.75
C THR A 171 4.47 -25.21 -1.77
N SER A 172 3.87 -24.17 -2.36
CA SER A 172 2.43 -23.89 -2.35
C SER A 172 1.80 -23.88 -3.74
N ASP A 173 0.46 -23.83 -3.76
CA ASP A 173 -0.39 -23.63 -4.95
C ASP A 173 -0.25 -22.25 -5.62
N VAL A 174 0.89 -21.54 -5.45
CA VAL A 174 1.15 -20.22 -6.05
C VAL A 174 2.54 -20.23 -6.68
N ARG A 175 2.67 -19.75 -7.92
CA ARG A 175 3.97 -19.66 -8.61
C ARG A 175 4.86 -18.63 -7.93
N SER A 176 6.17 -18.88 -7.81
CA SER A 176 7.12 -17.84 -7.37
C SER A 176 7.26 -16.78 -8.46
N GLY A 177 7.34 -15.51 -8.09
CA GLY A 177 7.53 -14.43 -9.07
C GLY A 177 6.96 -13.08 -8.65
N VAL A 178 7.00 -12.14 -9.59
CA VAL A 178 6.42 -10.80 -9.44
C VAL A 178 5.59 -10.42 -10.66
N ALA A 179 4.34 -10.01 -10.42
CA ALA A 179 3.48 -9.36 -11.40
C ALA A 179 3.18 -7.94 -10.91
N THR A 180 3.26 -6.93 -11.79
CA THR A 180 3.01 -5.53 -11.43
C THR A 180 1.93 -4.95 -12.31
N PHE A 181 0.89 -4.42 -11.66
CA PHE A 181 -0.28 -3.85 -12.28
C PHE A 181 -0.27 -2.34 -12.03
N ALA A 182 -0.58 -1.55 -13.05
CA ALA A 182 -0.74 -0.11 -12.93
C ALA A 182 -1.97 0.33 -13.71
N SER A 183 -2.83 1.12 -13.07
CA SER A 183 -3.99 1.76 -13.71
C SER A 183 -3.54 2.57 -14.94
N CYS A 184 -2.50 3.38 -14.74
CA CYS A 184 -1.81 4.09 -15.80
C CYS A 184 -0.41 4.52 -15.29
N TRP A 185 0.63 4.41 -16.12
CA TRP A 185 1.98 4.87 -15.82
C TRP A 185 2.76 5.26 -17.09
N PRO A 186 3.92 5.94 -17.02
CA PRO A 186 4.69 6.29 -18.22
C PRO A 186 5.15 5.04 -18.98
N THR A 187 4.96 5.01 -20.31
CA THR A 187 5.60 4.02 -21.17
C THR A 187 7.10 4.33 -21.30
N LEU A 188 7.95 3.31 -21.26
CA LEU A 188 9.41 3.48 -21.41
C LEU A 188 9.75 4.10 -22.78
N PRO A 189 10.86 4.87 -22.88
CA PRO A 189 11.36 5.35 -24.17
C PRO A 189 11.95 4.17 -24.95
N GLY A 190 11.43 3.92 -26.16
CA GLY A 190 11.85 2.80 -27.02
C GLY A 190 10.99 2.56 -28.25
N ASP A 191 9.84 3.23 -28.36
CA ASP A 191 9.01 3.22 -29.57
C ASP A 191 9.31 4.48 -30.42
N PRO A 192 9.88 4.35 -31.64
CA PRO A 192 10.32 5.48 -32.47
C PRO A 192 9.19 6.43 -32.89
N GLU A 193 7.91 6.04 -32.78
CA GLU A 193 6.78 6.88 -33.17
C GLU A 193 6.22 7.77 -32.03
N HIS A 194 6.63 7.58 -30.77
CA HIS A 194 5.96 8.20 -29.61
C HIS A 194 6.88 9.10 -28.76
N SER A 195 7.46 10.14 -29.38
CA SER A 195 8.37 11.11 -28.71
C SER A 195 7.72 12.10 -27.72
N LYS A 196 6.60 11.73 -27.06
CA LYS A 196 6.02 12.42 -25.90
C LYS A 196 5.57 11.32 -24.95
N SER A 197 5.98 11.34 -23.67
CA SER A 197 5.68 10.26 -22.72
C SER A 197 4.18 9.93 -22.69
N VAL A 198 3.79 8.84 -23.34
CA VAL A 198 2.41 8.38 -23.35
C VAL A 198 2.18 7.63 -22.04
N TYR A 199 1.13 7.98 -21.30
CA TYR A 199 0.72 7.19 -20.14
C TYR A 199 -0.15 6.03 -20.62
N ALA A 200 0.06 4.82 -20.13
CA ALA A 200 -0.79 3.68 -20.48
C ALA A 200 -0.96 2.74 -19.28
N PRO A 201 -2.04 1.93 -19.25
CA PRO A 201 -2.12 0.79 -18.35
C PRO A 201 -0.90 -0.12 -18.47
N SER A 202 -0.52 -0.79 -17.38
CA SER A 202 0.63 -1.70 -17.39
C SER A 202 0.48 -2.82 -18.41
N SER A 203 1.62 -3.31 -18.94
CA SER A 203 1.65 -4.37 -19.94
C SER A 203 0.99 -5.69 -19.51
N THR A 204 0.85 -5.93 -18.20
CA THR A 204 0.11 -7.08 -17.65
C THR A 204 -1.38 -7.08 -18.03
N PHE A 205 -1.92 -5.97 -18.53
CA PHE A 205 -3.28 -5.88 -19.05
C PHE A 205 -3.37 -5.98 -20.59
N LEU A 206 -2.24 -5.93 -21.30
CA LEU A 206 -2.24 -5.88 -22.77
C LEU A 206 -2.50 -7.24 -23.40
N ASP A 207 -1.88 -8.29 -22.88
CA ASP A 207 -2.03 -9.65 -23.40
C ASP A 207 -3.19 -10.36 -22.71
N PRO A 208 -4.29 -10.67 -23.42
CA PRO A 208 -5.42 -11.41 -22.84
C PRO A 208 -5.02 -12.78 -22.29
N ASN A 209 -3.96 -13.40 -22.80
CA ASN A 209 -3.48 -14.69 -22.31
C ASN A 209 -2.89 -14.61 -20.89
N GLN A 210 -2.55 -13.40 -20.44
CA GLN A 210 -2.07 -13.15 -19.08
C GLN A 210 -3.19 -12.97 -18.06
N GLY A 211 -4.45 -12.84 -18.50
CA GLY A 211 -5.61 -12.78 -17.62
C GLY A 211 -5.58 -11.61 -16.63
N GLY A 212 -4.87 -10.51 -16.96
CA GLY A 212 -4.67 -9.40 -16.02
C GLY A 212 -5.98 -8.72 -15.62
N LEU A 213 -6.93 -8.59 -16.54
CA LEU A 213 -8.25 -8.00 -16.27
C LEU A 213 -9.12 -8.94 -15.42
N ASP A 214 -9.13 -10.23 -15.72
CA ASP A 214 -9.86 -11.23 -14.93
C ASP A 214 -9.30 -11.33 -13.50
N PHE A 215 -7.97 -11.24 -13.34
CA PHE A 215 -7.36 -11.16 -12.02
C PHE A 215 -7.80 -9.89 -11.28
N LEU A 216 -7.79 -8.74 -11.96
CA LEU A 216 -8.22 -7.46 -11.37
C LEU A 216 -9.66 -7.54 -10.87
N GLU A 217 -10.57 -8.11 -11.66
CA GLU A 217 -11.96 -8.35 -11.27
C GLU A 217 -12.04 -9.22 -9.99
N ARG A 218 -11.31 -10.34 -9.96
CA ARG A 218 -11.29 -11.28 -8.81
C ARG A 218 -10.76 -10.65 -7.53
N ILE A 219 -9.73 -9.81 -7.62
CA ILE A 219 -9.09 -9.21 -6.44
C ILE A 219 -9.73 -7.87 -6.05
N SER A 220 -10.62 -7.32 -6.88
CA SER A 220 -11.15 -5.95 -6.74
C SER A 220 -11.76 -5.68 -5.36
N GLU A 221 -12.62 -6.54 -4.83
CA GLU A 221 -13.20 -6.33 -3.49
C GLU A 221 -12.11 -6.27 -2.40
N SER A 222 -11.10 -7.12 -2.50
CA SER A 222 -10.00 -7.18 -1.54
C SER A 222 -9.07 -5.97 -1.64
N LEU A 223 -8.83 -5.45 -2.85
CA LEU A 223 -8.11 -4.19 -3.05
C LEU A 223 -8.89 -3.00 -2.48
N ALA A 224 -10.22 -3.00 -2.53
CA ALA A 224 -11.04 -1.99 -1.89
C ALA A 224 -10.89 -2.02 -0.36
N VAL A 225 -10.87 -3.21 0.25
CA VAL A 225 -10.63 -3.36 1.70
C VAL A 225 -9.25 -2.83 2.08
N LEU A 226 -8.20 -3.18 1.33
CA LEU A 226 -6.86 -2.65 1.57
C LEU A 226 -6.77 -1.12 1.34
N GLY A 227 -7.47 -0.60 0.34
CA GLY A 227 -7.58 0.84 0.08
C GLY A 227 -8.29 1.58 1.21
N ALA A 228 -9.28 0.96 1.85
CA ALA A 228 -9.98 1.52 2.99
C ALA A 228 -9.09 1.62 4.25
N ILE A 229 -8.08 0.74 4.39
CA ILE A 229 -7.02 0.89 5.41
C ILE A 229 -6.23 2.18 5.16
N LEU A 230 -5.90 2.50 3.89
CA LEU A 230 -5.23 3.77 3.58
C LEU A 230 -6.10 4.97 3.98
N ALA A 231 -7.41 4.92 3.72
CA ALA A 231 -8.32 5.96 4.17
C ALA A 231 -8.27 6.15 5.68
N ALA A 232 -8.24 5.05 6.46
CA ALA A 232 -8.14 5.10 7.91
C ALA A 232 -6.87 5.82 8.38
N ILE A 233 -5.71 5.48 7.82
CA ILE A 233 -4.39 5.91 8.33
C ILE A 233 -3.86 7.20 7.68
N ASN A 234 -4.30 7.51 6.46
CA ASN A 234 -3.90 8.71 5.72
C ASN A 234 -5.00 9.12 4.69
N PRO A 235 -6.09 9.76 5.17
CA PRO A 235 -7.19 10.22 4.32
C PRO A 235 -6.72 11.13 3.17
N ALA A 236 -5.74 12.00 3.40
CA ALA A 236 -5.24 12.89 2.36
C ALA A 236 -4.60 12.11 1.19
N GLN A 237 -3.83 11.06 1.51
CA GLN A 237 -3.22 10.21 0.48
C GLN A 237 -4.27 9.38 -0.27
N PHE A 238 -5.28 8.89 0.45
CA PHE A 238 -6.42 8.23 -0.14
C PHE A 238 -7.12 9.12 -1.18
N GLU A 239 -7.44 10.36 -0.82
CA GLU A 239 -8.11 11.32 -1.70
C GLU A 239 -7.26 11.66 -2.94
N ALA A 240 -5.96 11.88 -2.77
CA ALA A 240 -5.06 12.13 -3.91
C ALA A 240 -5.04 10.98 -4.91
N GLY A 241 -5.16 9.74 -4.44
CA GLY A 241 -5.31 8.56 -5.31
C GLY A 241 -6.60 8.58 -6.11
N LEU A 242 -7.72 8.91 -5.45
CA LEU A 242 -9.02 9.05 -6.11
C LEU A 242 -9.05 10.22 -7.12
N ASP A 243 -8.34 11.31 -6.85
CA ASP A 243 -8.17 12.43 -7.79
C ASP A 243 -7.47 11.98 -9.08
N VAL A 244 -6.45 11.13 -8.99
CA VAL A 244 -5.77 10.54 -10.16
C VAL A 244 -6.75 9.69 -10.97
N LEU A 245 -7.50 8.81 -10.30
CA LEU A 245 -8.41 7.88 -10.97
C LEU A 245 -9.60 8.60 -11.62
N ALA A 246 -10.16 9.62 -10.97
CA ALA A 246 -11.17 10.50 -11.56
C ALA A 246 -10.63 11.26 -12.78
N SER A 247 -9.40 11.76 -12.69
CA SER A 247 -8.77 12.51 -13.79
C SER A 247 -8.43 11.61 -14.99
N LEU A 248 -8.07 10.35 -14.76
CA LEU A 248 -7.92 9.34 -15.81
C LEU A 248 -9.25 9.02 -16.49
N ASP A 249 -10.31 8.80 -15.71
CA ASP A 249 -11.64 8.45 -16.24
C ASP A 249 -12.25 9.60 -17.05
N ALA A 250 -12.13 10.83 -16.56
CA ALA A 250 -12.57 12.05 -17.23
C ALA A 250 -11.71 12.42 -18.46
N GLY A 251 -10.60 11.71 -18.70
CA GLY A 251 -9.68 12.00 -19.80
C GLY A 251 -8.92 13.32 -19.64
N ILE A 252 -8.80 13.83 -18.42
CA ILE A 252 -7.91 14.95 -18.07
C ILE A 252 -6.46 14.48 -18.17
N ILE A 253 -6.15 13.34 -17.55
CA ILE A 253 -4.89 12.63 -17.77
C ILE A 253 -5.03 11.79 -19.03
N LYS A 254 -4.28 12.13 -20.09
CA LYS A 254 -4.35 11.42 -21.37
C LYS A 254 -3.65 10.08 -21.29
N SER A 255 -4.34 9.04 -21.75
CA SER A 255 -3.77 7.70 -21.91
C SER A 255 -3.66 7.30 -23.37
N GLY A 256 -2.58 6.61 -23.73
CA GLY A 256 -2.34 6.06 -25.06
C GLY A 256 -3.25 4.90 -25.44
N ASN A 257 -3.97 4.30 -24.48
CA ASN A 257 -4.94 3.25 -24.75
C ASN A 257 -6.20 3.47 -23.90
N ARG A 258 -7.08 4.36 -24.39
CA ARG A 258 -8.31 4.78 -23.69
C ARG A 258 -9.27 3.63 -23.46
N GLU A 259 -9.38 2.70 -24.41
CA GLU A 259 -10.28 1.55 -24.32
C GLU A 259 -9.81 0.58 -23.22
N LEU A 260 -8.53 0.21 -23.23
CA LEU A 260 -7.97 -0.63 -22.16
C LEU A 260 -8.07 0.06 -20.81
N LEU A 261 -7.80 1.37 -20.75
CA LEU A 261 -7.94 2.14 -19.52
C LEU A 261 -9.37 2.04 -18.96
N GLN A 262 -10.43 2.14 -19.78
CA GLN A 262 -11.80 1.96 -19.29
C GLN A 262 -12.03 0.57 -18.68
N ARG A 263 -11.52 -0.47 -19.34
CA ARG A 263 -11.63 -1.85 -18.85
C ARG A 263 -10.90 -2.03 -17.52
N VAL A 264 -9.72 -1.42 -17.37
CA VAL A 264 -8.97 -1.43 -16.10
C VAL A 264 -9.72 -0.65 -15.01
N LEU A 265 -10.16 0.57 -15.29
CA LEU A 265 -10.86 1.44 -14.33
C LEU A 265 -12.24 0.90 -13.90
N LYS A 266 -12.82 -0.03 -14.66
CA LYS A 266 -14.04 -0.73 -14.28
C LYS A 266 -13.86 -1.50 -12.96
N ASP A 267 -12.71 -2.12 -12.76
CA ASP A 267 -12.43 -3.01 -11.62
C ASP A 267 -11.27 -2.52 -10.73
N TRP A 268 -10.60 -1.42 -11.11
CA TRP A 268 -9.56 -0.78 -10.30
C TRP A 268 -10.15 -0.12 -9.05
N SER A 269 -10.01 -0.80 -7.92
CA SER A 269 -10.67 -0.48 -6.66
C SER A 269 -9.71 -0.09 -5.54
N THR A 270 -8.46 0.23 -5.87
CA THR A 270 -7.49 0.75 -4.92
C THR A 270 -7.16 2.21 -5.24
N PRO A 271 -7.00 3.09 -4.23
CA PRO A 271 -6.56 4.48 -4.46
C PRO A 271 -5.13 4.53 -5.02
N PHE A 272 -4.34 3.47 -4.86
CA PHE A 272 -2.98 3.39 -5.38
C PHE A 272 -2.95 3.37 -6.90
N THR A 273 -1.97 4.05 -7.50
CA THR A 273 -1.81 4.07 -8.97
C THR A 273 -1.30 2.74 -9.52
N ALA A 274 -0.64 1.94 -8.67
CA ALA A 274 -0.08 0.65 -9.03
C ALA A 274 0.03 -0.27 -7.82
N PHE A 275 0.10 -1.57 -8.08
CA PHE A 275 0.41 -2.58 -7.09
C PHE A 275 1.19 -3.75 -7.70
N SER A 276 1.94 -4.47 -6.88
CA SER A 276 2.66 -5.67 -7.26
C SER A 276 2.21 -6.85 -6.41
N VAL A 277 1.95 -7.99 -7.05
CA VAL A 277 1.85 -9.29 -6.40
C VAL A 277 3.24 -9.92 -6.40
N VAL A 278 3.70 -10.34 -5.23
CA VAL A 278 5.03 -10.91 -5.02
C VAL A 278 4.87 -12.22 -4.29
N ASN A 279 5.42 -13.32 -4.81
CA ASN A 279 5.45 -14.59 -4.10
C ASN A 279 6.89 -15.11 -3.99
N ASN A 280 7.26 -15.54 -2.78
CA ASN A 280 8.53 -16.19 -2.46
C ASN A 280 9.78 -15.46 -2.92
N ARG A 281 9.70 -14.12 -2.94
CA ARG A 281 10.86 -13.27 -3.17
C ARG A 281 11.55 -12.95 -1.85
N ASP A 282 12.83 -13.27 -1.76
CA ASP A 282 13.69 -12.71 -0.73
C ASP A 282 13.83 -11.21 -0.97
N THR A 283 13.61 -10.42 0.09
CA THR A 283 13.57 -8.97 0.00
C THR A 283 14.70 -8.41 0.82
N GLU A 284 15.88 -8.36 0.21
CA GLU A 284 17.07 -7.73 0.79
C GLU A 284 16.78 -6.29 1.24
N PRO A 285 17.50 -5.77 2.26
CA PRO A 285 17.34 -4.40 2.72
C PRO A 285 17.53 -3.38 1.58
N HIS A 286 16.48 -2.60 1.29
CA HIS A 286 16.50 -1.61 0.20
C HIS A 286 15.56 -0.43 0.48
N ARG A 287 15.59 0.55 -0.43
CA ARG A 287 14.59 1.63 -0.52
C ARG A 287 13.86 1.56 -1.84
N ASP A 288 12.57 1.84 -1.83
CA ASP A 288 11.78 1.98 -3.05
C ASP A 288 11.91 3.39 -3.60
N LEU A 289 13.02 3.68 -4.27
CA LEU A 289 13.35 5.02 -4.79
C LEU A 289 12.36 5.55 -5.85
N LYS A 290 11.48 4.70 -6.38
CA LYS A 290 10.42 5.09 -7.33
C LYS A 290 9.11 5.50 -6.65
N SER A 291 9.00 5.28 -5.35
CA SER A 291 7.85 5.72 -4.55
C SER A 291 8.06 7.16 -4.08
N PRO A 292 7.00 7.98 -3.94
CA PRO A 292 7.15 9.35 -3.48
C PRO A 292 7.60 9.40 -2.01
N SER A 293 8.55 10.28 -1.70
CA SER A 293 9.10 10.44 -0.33
C SER A 293 8.16 11.09 0.70
N TRP A 294 6.91 11.28 0.32
CA TRP A 294 5.81 11.82 1.11
C TRP A 294 4.63 10.85 1.20
N ALA A 295 4.63 9.74 0.46
CA ALA A 295 3.54 8.77 0.45
C ALA A 295 3.92 7.52 1.24
N TYR A 296 2.92 6.88 1.83
CA TYR A 296 3.08 5.49 2.25
C TYR A 296 2.97 4.56 1.05
N ASP A 297 3.81 3.54 1.03
CA ASP A 297 3.52 2.29 0.35
C ASP A 297 2.82 1.36 1.34
N LEU A 298 1.84 0.59 0.86
CA LEU A 298 1.07 -0.35 1.68
C LEU A 298 1.49 -1.77 1.34
N LEU A 299 2.11 -2.44 2.31
CA LEU A 299 2.62 -3.80 2.20
C LEU A 299 1.66 -4.75 2.93
N TYR A 300 1.14 -5.74 2.21
CA TYR A 300 0.34 -6.84 2.73
C TYR A 300 1.11 -8.16 2.58
N THR A 301 0.88 -9.09 3.50
CA THR A 301 1.44 -10.44 3.45
C THR A 301 0.44 -11.51 3.81
N ASP A 302 0.57 -12.68 3.18
CA ASP A 302 -0.29 -13.84 3.37
C ASP A 302 0.41 -15.12 2.90
N GLY A 303 -0.30 -16.26 3.01
CA GLY A 303 0.19 -17.56 2.59
C GLY A 303 0.50 -18.48 3.78
N PHE A 304 1.07 -19.64 3.47
CA PHE A 304 1.36 -20.68 4.44
C PHE A 304 2.85 -20.70 4.72
N TYR A 305 3.27 -19.93 5.72
CA TYR A 305 4.65 -19.85 6.15
C TYR A 305 4.78 -19.57 7.64
N ILE A 306 5.97 -19.84 8.18
CA ILE A 306 6.38 -19.46 9.54
C ILE A 306 7.61 -18.56 9.49
N ASP A 307 7.90 -17.92 10.63
CA ASP A 307 9.09 -17.07 10.84
C ASP A 307 9.20 -15.83 9.94
N GLY A 308 8.07 -15.32 9.44
CA GLY A 308 8.03 -14.04 8.73
C GLY A 308 8.48 -12.88 9.61
N ARG A 309 9.45 -12.11 9.10
CA ARG A 309 9.97 -10.91 9.78
C ARG A 309 10.14 -9.77 8.79
N LEU A 310 9.55 -8.63 9.11
CA LEU A 310 9.79 -7.37 8.40
C LEU A 310 10.73 -6.51 9.25
N GLU A 311 11.76 -5.97 8.62
CA GLU A 311 12.76 -5.13 9.28
C GLU A 311 12.82 -3.77 8.61
N VAL A 312 12.78 -2.70 9.40
CA VAL A 312 13.01 -1.32 8.95
C VAL A 312 14.22 -0.81 9.72
N THR A 313 15.40 -1.04 9.16
CA THR A 313 16.68 -0.88 9.88
C THR A 313 16.93 0.57 10.28
N SER A 314 16.55 1.52 9.42
CA SER A 314 16.65 2.97 9.69
C SER A 314 15.79 3.43 10.87
N LEU A 315 14.73 2.69 11.21
CA LEU A 315 13.87 2.95 12.37
C LEU A 315 14.15 1.99 13.54
N GLY A 316 15.06 1.03 13.36
CA GLY A 316 15.39 -0.03 14.31
C GLY A 316 14.20 -0.94 14.64
N VAL A 317 13.33 -1.15 13.66
CA VAL A 317 12.12 -1.94 13.83
C VAL A 317 12.28 -3.33 13.29
N ARG A 318 11.80 -4.30 14.06
CA ARG A 318 11.69 -5.70 13.69
C ARG A 318 10.32 -6.22 14.10
N CYS A 319 9.50 -6.55 13.12
CA CYS A 319 8.12 -6.96 13.34
C CYS A 319 7.89 -8.40 12.90
N ARG A 320 7.03 -9.12 13.65
CA ARG A 320 6.48 -10.39 13.18
C ARG A 320 5.60 -10.12 11.97
N TYR A 321 5.91 -10.73 10.84
CA TYR A 321 5.25 -10.45 9.58
C TYR A 321 4.42 -11.65 9.17
N ASN A 322 3.35 -11.91 9.92
CA ASN A 322 2.47 -13.08 9.77
C ASN A 322 1.35 -12.83 8.74
N PRO A 323 0.76 -13.91 8.19
CA PRO A 323 -0.36 -13.81 7.25
C PRO A 323 -1.53 -12.96 7.75
N GLY A 324 -1.95 -11.96 6.97
CA GLY A 324 -2.97 -10.98 7.33
C GLY A 324 -2.44 -9.66 7.89
N THR A 325 -1.12 -9.48 7.94
CA THR A 325 -0.48 -8.24 8.39
C THR A 325 -0.45 -7.20 7.27
N VAL A 326 -0.67 -5.94 7.64
CA VAL A 326 -0.43 -4.78 6.79
C VAL A 326 0.59 -3.86 7.43
N VAL A 327 1.50 -3.32 6.61
CA VAL A 327 2.45 -2.27 6.99
C VAL A 327 2.32 -1.11 6.03
N ALA A 328 2.15 0.10 6.57
CA ALA A 328 2.27 1.32 5.78
C ALA A 328 3.61 1.99 6.12
N LEU A 329 4.44 2.27 5.12
CA LEU A 329 5.79 2.82 5.31
C LEU A 329 6.12 3.82 4.21
N ILE A 330 6.85 4.89 4.54
CA ILE A 330 7.48 5.76 3.53
C ILE A 330 8.71 5.03 2.95
N ALA A 331 8.45 4.03 2.10
CA ALA A 331 9.42 3.04 1.64
C ALA A 331 10.59 3.61 0.82
N SER A 332 10.43 4.82 0.27
CA SER A 332 11.51 5.53 -0.42
C SER A 332 12.52 6.17 0.54
N VAL A 333 12.15 6.38 1.82
CA VAL A 333 12.99 7.05 2.83
C VAL A 333 13.71 6.03 3.69
N PHE A 334 13.02 4.98 4.14
CA PHE A 334 13.57 4.03 5.11
C PHE A 334 14.02 2.73 4.45
N VAL A 335 15.22 2.28 4.84
CA VAL A 335 15.72 0.97 4.42
C VAL A 335 14.88 -0.10 5.09
N HIS A 336 14.29 -0.99 4.28
CA HIS A 336 13.45 -2.06 4.76
C HIS A 336 13.68 -3.35 3.98
N GLY A 337 13.36 -4.47 4.62
CA GLY A 337 13.52 -5.80 4.04
C GLY A 337 12.60 -6.80 4.73
N ILE A 338 12.45 -7.96 4.10
CA ILE A 338 11.64 -9.05 4.63
C ILE A 338 12.50 -10.29 4.62
N ALA A 339 12.72 -10.86 5.81
CA ALA A 339 13.59 -12.01 5.97
C ALA A 339 13.03 -13.24 5.23
N PRO A 340 13.90 -14.18 4.83
CA PRO A 340 13.47 -15.48 4.33
C PRO A 340 12.51 -16.18 5.29
N VAL A 341 11.53 -16.87 4.72
CA VAL A 341 10.50 -17.62 5.46
C VAL A 341 10.62 -19.11 5.19
N GLN A 342 10.06 -19.93 6.08
CA GLN A 342 9.84 -21.34 5.81
C GLN A 342 8.40 -21.54 5.34
N GLY A 343 8.21 -21.97 4.09
CA GLY A 343 6.91 -22.07 3.44
C GLY A 343 6.75 -21.06 2.31
N SER A 344 5.50 -20.75 1.95
CA SER A 344 5.20 -19.83 0.85
C SER A 344 4.55 -18.54 1.31
N ARG A 345 5.21 -17.43 1.03
CA ARG A 345 4.78 -16.07 1.38
C ARG A 345 4.39 -15.32 0.12
N VAL A 346 3.10 -15.02 0.04
CA VAL A 346 2.56 -14.06 -0.94
C VAL A 346 2.47 -12.68 -0.30
N GLY A 347 2.62 -11.65 -1.11
CA GLY A 347 2.46 -10.27 -0.69
C GLY A 347 1.89 -9.40 -1.78
N ILE A 348 1.22 -8.33 -1.35
CA ILE A 348 0.75 -7.26 -2.24
C ILE A 348 1.43 -5.98 -1.75
N SER A 349 2.19 -5.33 -2.62
CA SER A 349 2.73 -3.98 -2.37
C SER A 349 1.98 -2.99 -3.22
N GLN A 350 1.32 -2.01 -2.61
CA GLN A 350 0.58 -0.96 -3.30
C GLN A 350 1.31 0.38 -3.12
N PHE A 351 1.51 1.11 -4.21
CA PHE A 351 2.37 2.29 -4.22
C PHE A 351 1.92 3.33 -5.24
N PHE A 352 2.36 4.57 -5.03
CA PHE A 352 2.18 5.64 -6.01
C PHE A 352 3.34 5.71 -7.00
N ARG A 353 3.02 6.11 -8.23
CA ARG A 353 3.98 6.69 -9.16
C ARG A 353 3.79 8.20 -9.10
N GLN A 354 4.79 8.90 -8.54
CA GLN A 354 4.72 10.35 -8.29
C GLN A 354 4.28 11.13 -9.53
N VAL A 355 4.84 10.77 -10.69
CA VAL A 355 4.51 11.38 -11.99
C VAL A 355 3.01 11.37 -12.32
N MET A 356 2.26 10.36 -11.87
CA MET A 356 0.81 10.29 -12.11
C MET A 356 0.03 11.25 -11.23
N VAL A 357 0.46 11.42 -9.98
CA VAL A 357 -0.12 12.39 -9.05
C VAL A 357 0.13 13.81 -9.55
N GLU A 358 1.32 14.07 -10.08
CA GLU A 358 1.69 15.37 -10.67
C GLU A 358 0.85 15.75 -11.91
N GLN A 359 0.17 14.80 -12.56
CA GLN A 359 -0.74 15.10 -13.67
C GLN A 359 -2.12 15.60 -13.21
N THR A 360 -2.45 15.53 -11.92
CA THR A 360 -3.76 15.96 -11.44
C THR A 360 -3.81 17.49 -11.29
N PRO A 361 -4.82 18.17 -11.88
CA PRO A 361 -5.01 19.60 -11.67
C PRO A 361 -5.26 19.86 -10.18
N PHE A 362 -4.52 20.80 -9.59
CA PHE A 362 -4.63 21.17 -8.17
C PHE A 362 -4.16 20.10 -7.17
N SER A 363 -3.25 19.21 -7.57
CA SER A 363 -2.65 18.23 -6.66
C SER A 363 -2.06 18.92 -5.42
N ARG A 364 -2.56 18.54 -4.24
CA ARG A 364 -1.86 18.78 -2.98
C ARG A 364 -1.11 17.51 -2.66
N LEU A 365 0.22 17.59 -2.53
CA LEU A 365 1.02 16.43 -2.14
C LEU A 365 0.58 15.99 -0.73
N PRO A 366 -0.07 14.83 -0.58
CA PRO A 366 -0.61 14.41 0.69
C PRO A 366 0.54 13.96 1.59
N ARG A 367 0.91 14.80 2.55
CA ARG A 367 1.92 14.44 3.54
C ARG A 367 1.33 13.46 4.55
N PRO A 368 2.14 12.58 5.17
CA PRO A 368 1.69 11.79 6.29
C PRO A 368 1.19 12.72 7.40
N LEU A 369 0.07 12.36 8.01
CA LEU A 369 -0.50 13.14 9.11
C LEU A 369 0.46 13.19 10.29
N THR A 370 0.41 14.29 11.04
CA THR A 370 0.99 14.29 12.38
C THR A 370 0.07 13.55 13.35
N PHE A 371 0.62 13.06 14.46
CA PHE A 371 -0.13 12.46 15.56
C PHE A 371 -1.23 13.40 16.06
N HIS A 372 -0.89 14.68 16.21
CA HIS A 372 -1.85 15.72 16.58
C HIS A 372 -2.93 15.89 15.52
N ASP A 373 -2.56 16.03 14.25
CA ASP A 373 -3.54 16.17 13.16
C ASP A 373 -4.45 14.96 13.10
N TYR A 374 -3.92 13.74 13.24
CA TYR A 374 -4.73 12.52 13.23
C TYR A 374 -5.74 12.48 14.39
N ALA A 375 -5.32 12.82 15.62
CA ALA A 375 -6.20 12.87 16.79
C ALA A 375 -7.30 13.94 16.68
N HIS A 376 -7.07 15.01 15.89
CA HIS A 376 -7.98 16.14 15.76
C HIS A 376 -8.74 16.18 14.43
N PHE A 377 -8.28 15.45 13.41
CA PHE A 377 -8.88 15.39 12.07
C PHE A 377 -10.37 15.05 12.15
N PHE A 378 -10.69 14.13 13.04
CA PHE A 378 -12.03 13.62 13.26
C PHE A 378 -12.90 14.48 14.19
N LYS A 379 -12.37 15.57 14.76
CA LYS A 379 -13.18 16.48 15.61
C LYS A 379 -14.02 17.47 14.77
N GLY A 380 -13.58 17.79 13.55
CA GLY A 380 -14.31 18.66 12.62
C GLY A 380 -15.46 17.95 11.89
N THR A 381 -16.51 18.69 11.52
CA THR A 381 -17.67 18.18 10.76
C THR A 381 -17.45 18.14 9.24
N HIS A 382 -16.35 18.72 8.74
CA HIS A 382 -16.20 19.07 7.32
C HIS A 382 -15.82 17.93 6.35
N PHE A 383 -15.46 16.75 6.84
CA PHE A 383 -14.95 15.65 6.02
C PHE A 383 -15.96 14.51 5.76
N PHE A 384 -17.19 14.62 6.29
CA PHE A 384 -18.16 13.51 6.33
C PHE A 384 -19.48 13.78 5.60
N ALA A 385 -19.59 14.94 4.94
CA ALA A 385 -20.76 15.37 4.18
C ALA A 385 -20.73 14.80 2.76
#